data_AF-A0A0S8DTS2-F1
#
_entry.id   AF-A0A0S8DTS2-F1
#
_cell.length_a   1.000
_cell.length_b   1.000
_cell.length_c   1.000
_cell.angle_alpha   90.00
_cell.angle_beta   90.00
_cell.angle_gamma   90.00
#
_symmetry.space_group_name_H-M   'P 1'
#
loop_
_entity.id
_entity.type
_entity.pdbx_description
1 polymer ?
#
loop_
_entity_poly.entity_id
_entity_poly.type
_entity_poly.pdbx_seq_one_letter_code
_entity_poly.pdbx_strand_id
1 'polypeptide(L)'
;MRRIWSLNTFGAFDLASSQLSKTDDSAGGVIGVDKTGRIFVLESFMRHDADPLECVEIILGHIFKYKCLQYCIERNRFEFLLPTIERLLEQGYFSDKYDSVDVRRAIGKITNPYTNSKMDNKKERIETTLQPLVKSHAIYLKSTMAKEKQQFSNYMIHDDFLDWLQKAVSISYPPSKEVFQDEGVFRVMDRKVSNKSINEQLVESYFNPWTGKMN
;
A
#
# COMPACT_ATOMS: atom_id res chain seq x y z
N MET A 1 14.77 -4.20 -26.84
CA MET A 1 13.41 -4.64 -26.42
C MET A 1 13.20 -4.21 -24.97
N ARG A 2 12.22 -3.34 -24.69
CA ARG A 2 11.82 -3.01 -23.31
C ARG A 2 11.06 -4.21 -22.72
N ARG A 3 11.55 -4.81 -21.63
CA ARG A 3 10.81 -5.87 -20.92
C ARG A 3 9.79 -5.21 -20.00
N ILE A 4 8.53 -5.32 -20.39
CA ILE A 4 7.36 -4.90 -19.61
C ILE A 4 7.03 -6.03 -18.64
N TRP A 5 7.06 -5.75 -17.34
CA TRP A 5 6.69 -6.72 -16.30
C TRP A 5 5.30 -6.37 -15.79
N SER A 6 4.39 -7.35 -15.69
CA SER A 6 3.12 -7.14 -14.99
C SER A 6 3.37 -7.19 -13.47
N LEU A 7 3.07 -6.11 -12.77
CA LEU A 7 3.16 -6.03 -11.31
C LEU A 7 1.79 -6.26 -10.67
N ASN A 8 1.74 -7.09 -9.63
CA ASN A 8 0.62 -7.13 -8.70
C ASN A 8 0.81 -6.01 -7.68
N THR A 9 -0.20 -5.15 -7.51
CA THR A 9 -0.06 -3.95 -6.68
C THR A 9 -0.80 -4.08 -5.36
N PHE A 10 -0.18 -3.57 -4.31
CA PHE A 10 -0.69 -3.60 -2.94
C PHE A 10 -0.40 -2.24 -2.31
N GLY A 11 -1.29 -1.76 -1.46
CA GLY A 11 -1.06 -0.50 -0.76
C GLY A 11 -1.21 -0.65 0.74
N ALA A 12 -0.67 0.32 1.46
CA ALA A 12 -0.98 0.48 2.87
C ALA A 12 -0.98 1.95 3.24
N PHE A 13 -1.70 2.28 4.29
CA PHE A 13 -1.74 3.62 4.83
C PHE A 13 -1.83 3.57 6.36
N ASP A 14 -0.97 4.35 6.98
CA ASP A 14 -0.91 4.62 8.40
C ASP A 14 -1.49 6.01 8.65
N LEU A 15 -2.54 6.07 9.48
CA LEU A 15 -3.27 7.31 9.76
C LEU A 15 -2.83 7.82 11.13
N ALA A 16 -2.36 9.07 11.17
CA ALA A 16 -2.02 9.75 12.43
C ALA A 16 -3.26 9.89 13.34
N SER A 17 -3.07 9.82 14.67
CA SER A 17 -4.14 10.09 15.64
C SER A 17 -4.29 11.57 15.92
N SER A 18 -5.28 12.22 15.31
CA SER A 18 -5.63 13.58 15.72
C SER A 18 -6.53 13.56 16.96
N GLN A 19 -5.92 13.71 18.16
CA GLN A 19 -6.46 14.52 19.27
C GLN A 19 -5.44 14.70 20.42
N LEU A 20 -4.40 13.87 20.53
CA LEU A 20 -3.47 13.91 21.67
C LEU A 20 -1.97 14.06 21.30
N SER A 21 -1.56 13.84 20.05
CA SER A 21 -0.16 14.01 19.61
C SER A 21 -0.08 14.83 18.32
N LYS A 22 0.40 16.08 18.41
CA LYS A 22 0.72 16.96 17.26
C LYS A 22 2.03 16.54 16.54
N THR A 23 2.37 15.26 16.55
CA THR A 23 3.71 14.78 16.15
C THR A 23 3.67 13.64 15.15
N ASP A 24 2.50 13.05 14.89
CA ASP A 24 2.42 11.84 14.08
C ASP A 24 2.10 12.20 12.63
N ASP A 25 2.91 11.69 11.71
CA ASP A 25 2.69 11.86 10.27
C ASP A 25 1.73 10.80 9.75
N SER A 26 0.85 11.19 8.83
CA SER A 26 0.10 10.20 8.04
C SER A 26 0.99 9.74 6.89
N ALA A 27 1.25 8.45 6.81
CA ALA A 27 2.17 7.87 5.85
C ALA A 27 1.56 6.68 5.12
N GLY A 28 1.81 6.56 3.83
CA GLY A 28 1.29 5.44 3.05
C GLY A 28 1.95 5.33 1.69
N GLY A 29 1.46 4.39 0.90
CA GLY A 29 1.99 4.20 -0.44
C GLY A 29 1.51 2.92 -1.10
N VAL A 30 2.12 2.64 -2.24
CA VAL A 30 1.83 1.48 -3.08
C VAL A 30 3.12 0.78 -3.43
N ILE A 31 3.11 -0.54 -3.33
CA ILE A 31 4.13 -1.43 -3.86
C ILE A 31 3.60 -2.20 -5.07
N GLY A 32 4.50 -2.55 -5.97
CA GLY A 32 4.29 -3.54 -7.01
C GLY A 32 5.19 -4.75 -6.75
N VAL A 33 4.63 -5.95 -6.86
CA VAL A 33 5.37 -7.21 -6.69
C VAL A 33 5.41 -7.93 -8.03
N ASP A 34 6.60 -8.28 -8.48
CA ASP A 34 6.76 -9.08 -9.70
C ASP A 34 6.66 -10.59 -9.43
N LYS A 35 6.64 -11.39 -10.50
CA LYS A 35 6.59 -12.85 -10.42
C LYS A 35 7.77 -13.51 -9.70
N THR A 36 8.87 -12.79 -9.49
CA THR A 36 10.07 -13.28 -8.80
C THR A 36 10.07 -12.90 -7.32
N GLY A 37 9.06 -12.16 -6.86
CA GLY A 37 8.97 -11.65 -5.51
C GLY A 37 9.85 -10.42 -5.28
N ARG A 38 10.22 -9.67 -6.32
CA ARG A 38 10.83 -8.35 -6.16
C ARG A 38 9.73 -7.32 -5.92
N ILE A 39 10.03 -6.40 -5.01
CA ILE A 39 9.11 -5.39 -4.50
C ILE A 39 9.58 -4.03 -4.98
N PHE A 40 8.72 -3.33 -5.70
CA PHE A 40 8.96 -2.01 -6.26
C PHE A 40 8.08 -1.01 -5.53
N VAL A 41 8.67 -0.01 -4.86
CA VAL A 41 7.90 1.05 -4.21
C VAL A 41 7.41 2.05 -5.27
N LEU A 42 6.13 1.94 -5.64
CA LEU A 42 5.52 2.70 -6.73
C LEU A 42 5.20 4.14 -6.34
N GLU A 43 4.68 4.32 -5.14
CA GLU A 43 4.34 5.62 -4.58
C GLU A 43 4.56 5.59 -3.09
N SER A 44 4.99 6.72 -2.54
CA SER A 44 5.01 6.96 -1.11
C SER A 44 4.46 8.35 -0.85
N PHE A 45 3.69 8.46 0.22
CA PHE A 45 3.08 9.65 0.73
C PHE A 45 3.42 9.76 2.20
N MET A 46 3.76 10.97 2.64
CA MET A 46 4.00 11.28 4.04
C MET A 46 3.61 12.74 4.23
N ARG A 47 2.69 13.00 5.15
CA ARG A 47 2.21 14.35 5.42
C ARG A 47 1.88 14.52 6.90
N HIS A 48 2.43 15.60 7.43
CA HIS A 48 2.08 16.09 8.75
C HIS A 48 0.67 16.69 8.74
N ASP A 49 -0.13 16.41 9.77
CA ASP A 49 -1.49 16.95 9.93
C ASP A 49 -2.38 16.76 8.68
N ALA A 50 -2.30 15.60 8.02
CA ALA A 50 -3.14 15.31 6.86
C ALA A 50 -4.62 15.28 7.26
N ASP A 51 -5.45 16.02 6.52
CA ASP A 51 -6.89 16.03 6.75
C ASP A 51 -7.50 14.64 6.43
N PRO A 52 -8.46 14.13 7.21
CA PRO A 52 -9.07 12.83 6.95
C PRO A 52 -9.67 12.68 5.54
N LEU A 53 -10.22 13.76 4.96
CA LEU A 53 -10.72 13.75 3.58
C LEU A 53 -9.58 13.56 2.57
N GLU A 54 -8.47 14.26 2.77
CA GLU A 54 -7.28 14.12 1.94
C GLU A 54 -6.76 12.68 1.98
N CYS A 55 -6.68 12.09 3.18
CA CYS A 55 -6.28 10.70 3.36
C CYS A 55 -7.20 9.74 2.59
N VAL A 56 -8.52 9.93 2.63
CA VAL A 56 -9.48 9.13 1.86
C VAL A 56 -9.21 9.26 0.36
N GLU A 57 -9.02 10.49 -0.15
CA GLU A 57 -8.75 10.72 -1.56
C GLU A 57 -7.45 10.05 -2.01
N ILE A 58 -6.41 10.08 -1.18
CA ILE A 58 -5.13 9.41 -1.47
C ILE A 58 -5.31 7.89 -1.50
N ILE A 59 -5.99 7.31 -0.52
CA ILE A 59 -6.25 5.87 -0.44
C ILE A 59 -7.02 5.40 -1.68
N LEU A 60 -8.13 6.06 -2.02
CA LEU A 60 -8.91 5.72 -3.20
C LEU A 60 -8.09 5.94 -4.48
N GLY A 61 -7.38 7.06 -4.56
CA GLY A 61 -6.47 7.38 -5.67
C GLY A 61 -5.44 6.28 -5.90
N HIS A 62 -4.79 5.77 -4.84
CA HIS A 62 -3.88 4.65 -4.92
C HIS A 62 -4.56 3.39 -5.46
N ILE A 63 -5.72 3.01 -4.88
CA ILE A 63 -6.45 1.80 -5.27
C ILE A 63 -6.84 1.85 -6.75
N PHE A 64 -7.36 2.97 -7.23
CA PHE A 64 -7.79 3.11 -8.63
C PHE A 64 -6.63 3.26 -9.60
N LYS A 65 -5.66 4.14 -9.32
CA LYS A 65 -4.51 4.42 -10.19
C LYS A 65 -3.67 3.18 -10.42
N TYR A 66 -3.38 2.42 -9.37
CA TYR A 66 -2.51 1.25 -9.43
C TYR A 66 -3.26 -0.08 -9.54
N LYS A 67 -4.60 -0.04 -9.48
CA LYS A 67 -5.45 -1.24 -9.47
C LYS A 67 -5.07 -2.21 -8.35
N CYS A 68 -4.85 -1.69 -7.14
CA CYS A 68 -4.42 -2.49 -5.99
C CYS A 68 -5.32 -3.72 -5.81
N LEU A 69 -4.73 -4.88 -5.56
CA LEU A 69 -5.45 -6.10 -5.24
C LEU A 69 -5.99 -6.04 -3.82
N GLN A 70 -5.19 -5.53 -2.89
CA GLN A 70 -5.55 -5.28 -1.50
C GLN A 70 -4.91 -3.98 -1.01
N TYR A 71 -5.50 -3.37 0.02
CA TYR A 71 -5.02 -2.15 0.62
C TYR A 71 -5.13 -2.22 2.15
N CYS A 72 -4.02 -2.14 2.87
CA CYS A 72 -3.99 -2.29 4.32
C CYS A 72 -4.21 -0.95 5.03
N ILE A 73 -5.08 -0.91 6.03
CA ILE A 73 -5.22 0.21 6.96
C ILE A 73 -5.31 -0.33 8.39
N GLU A 74 -4.69 0.35 9.35
CA GLU A 74 -4.78 -0.06 10.76
C GLU A 74 -6.23 -0.11 11.26
N ARG A 75 -6.55 -1.15 12.06
CA ARG A 75 -7.91 -1.42 12.54
C ARG A 75 -8.58 -0.23 13.21
N ASN A 76 -7.86 0.38 14.15
CA ASN A 76 -8.35 1.49 14.96
C ASN A 76 -8.63 2.74 14.12
N ARG A 77 -8.21 2.74 12.85
CA ARG A 77 -8.40 3.82 11.88
C ARG A 77 -9.45 3.48 10.84
N PHE A 78 -9.56 2.21 10.46
CA PHE A 78 -10.58 1.71 9.55
C PHE A 78 -12.00 2.02 10.05
N GLU A 79 -12.22 1.91 11.37
CA GLU A 79 -13.51 2.21 12.01
C GLU A 79 -13.93 3.68 11.86
N PHE A 80 -12.98 4.62 11.70
CA PHE A 80 -13.27 6.04 11.44
C PHE A 80 -13.36 6.36 9.94
N LEU A 81 -12.60 5.63 9.12
CA LEU A 81 -12.52 5.88 7.69
C LEU A 81 -13.80 5.47 6.96
N LEU A 82 -14.36 4.31 7.29
CA LEU A 82 -15.52 3.77 6.58
C LEU A 82 -16.77 4.67 6.69
N PRO A 83 -17.18 5.17 7.88
CA PRO A 83 -18.29 6.12 7.98
C PRO A 83 -18.05 7.41 7.20
N THR A 84 -16.80 7.88 7.16
CA THR A 84 -16.42 9.08 6.42
C THR A 84 -16.60 8.87 4.91
N ILE A 85 -16.14 7.73 4.39
CA ILE A 85 -16.30 7.39 2.96
C ILE A 85 -17.78 7.23 2.60
N GLU A 86 -18.57 6.53 3.42
CA GLU A 86 -20.01 6.34 3.15
C GLU A 86 -20.76 7.69 3.13
N ARG A 87 -20.49 8.59 4.09
CA ARG A 87 -21.07 9.94 4.09
C ARG A 87 -20.70 10.73 2.83
N LEU A 88 -19.44 10.67 2.39
CA LEU A 88 -18.98 11.36 1.18
C LEU A 88 -19.62 10.78 -0.08
N LEU A 89 -19.86 9.46 -0.11
CA LEU A 89 -20.59 8.80 -1.21
C LEU A 89 -22.04 9.26 -1.28
N GLU A 90 -22.74 9.33 -0.16
CA GLU A 90 -24.11 9.84 -0.08
C GLU A 90 -24.22 11.31 -0.53
N GLN A 91 -23.19 12.10 -0.26
CA GLN A 91 -23.07 13.49 -0.70
C GLN A 91 -22.68 13.64 -2.17
N GLY A 92 -22.39 12.54 -2.88
CA GLY A 92 -21.94 12.57 -4.28
C GLY A 92 -20.54 13.16 -4.46
N TYR A 93 -19.73 13.24 -3.40
CA TYR A 93 -18.43 13.93 -3.40
C TYR A 93 -17.46 13.37 -4.45
N PHE A 94 -17.53 12.06 -4.73
CA PHE A 94 -16.65 11.38 -5.70
C PHE A 94 -17.23 11.25 -7.10
N SER A 95 -18.47 11.73 -7.34
CA SER A 95 -19.23 11.43 -8.56
C SER A 95 -18.60 11.99 -9.84
N ASP A 96 -17.72 12.98 -9.71
CA ASP A 96 -16.93 13.58 -10.78
C ASP A 96 -15.71 12.72 -11.19
N LYS A 97 -15.16 11.94 -10.25
CA LYS A 97 -13.93 11.15 -10.42
C LYS A 97 -14.20 9.65 -10.57
N TYR A 98 -15.18 9.11 -9.86
CA TYR A 98 -15.41 7.68 -9.70
C TYR A 98 -16.91 7.33 -9.72
N ASP A 99 -17.23 6.16 -10.29
CA ASP A 99 -18.55 5.57 -10.13
C ASP A 99 -18.74 5.10 -8.67
N SER A 100 -19.92 5.32 -8.08
CA SER A 100 -20.19 4.95 -6.69
C SER A 100 -20.06 3.44 -6.44
N VAL A 101 -20.38 2.61 -7.45
CA VAL A 101 -20.17 1.16 -7.39
C VAL A 101 -18.68 0.82 -7.34
N ASP A 102 -17.85 1.55 -8.08
CA ASP A 102 -16.42 1.33 -8.10
C ASP A 102 -15.77 1.78 -6.78
N VAL A 103 -16.24 2.85 -6.14
CA VAL A 103 -15.80 3.23 -4.79
C VAL A 103 -16.16 2.15 -3.78
N ARG A 104 -17.39 1.61 -3.81
CA ARG A 104 -17.79 0.49 -2.92
C ARG A 104 -16.92 -0.76 -3.14
N ARG A 105 -16.57 -1.07 -4.39
CA ARG A 105 -15.60 -2.15 -4.69
C ARG A 105 -14.20 -1.86 -4.17
N ALA A 106 -13.74 -0.62 -4.24
CA ALA A 106 -12.45 -0.21 -3.69
C ALA A 106 -12.41 -0.37 -2.17
N ILE A 107 -13.47 0.01 -1.46
CA ILE A 107 -13.62 -0.21 -0.02
C ILE A 107 -13.52 -1.70 0.32
N GLY A 108 -14.15 -2.58 -0.45
CA GLY A 108 -14.08 -4.04 -0.26
C GLY A 108 -12.67 -4.64 -0.38
N LYS A 109 -11.70 -3.90 -0.92
CA LYS A 109 -10.28 -4.31 -0.98
C LYS A 109 -9.48 -3.84 0.23
N ILE A 110 -10.05 -3.00 1.08
CA ILE A 110 -9.38 -2.49 2.28
C ILE A 110 -9.44 -3.58 3.36
N THR A 111 -8.28 -3.95 3.88
CA THR A 111 -8.13 -5.03 4.86
C THR A 111 -7.35 -4.57 6.09
N ASN A 112 -7.51 -5.30 7.19
CA ASN A 112 -6.62 -5.22 8.35
C ASN A 112 -5.99 -6.60 8.61
N PRO A 113 -4.70 -6.79 8.30
CA PRO A 113 -4.02 -8.07 8.51
C PRO A 113 -3.58 -8.31 9.97
N TYR A 114 -3.63 -7.30 10.86
CA TYR A 114 -3.19 -7.43 12.25
C TYR A 114 -4.40 -7.43 13.20
N THR A 115 -5.04 -8.58 13.34
CA THR A 115 -6.18 -8.80 14.25
C THR A 115 -5.82 -9.52 15.54
N ASN A 116 -4.57 -9.99 15.70
CA ASN A 116 -4.15 -10.77 16.86
C ASN A 116 -2.96 -10.14 17.59
N SER A 117 -3.12 -10.02 18.91
CA SER A 117 -2.28 -9.40 19.96
C SER A 117 -0.84 -9.94 20.13
N LYS A 118 -0.27 -10.60 19.12
CA LYS A 118 1.11 -11.12 19.14
C LYS A 118 2.09 -10.36 18.26
N MET A 119 1.63 -9.43 17.40
CA MET A 119 2.48 -8.60 16.52
C MET A 119 2.24 -7.09 16.69
N ASP A 120 1.83 -6.65 17.88
CA ASP A 120 1.65 -5.21 18.17
C ASP A 120 3.00 -4.45 18.29
N ASN A 121 4.13 -5.15 18.29
CA ASN A 121 5.44 -4.52 18.29
C ASN A 121 5.90 -4.17 16.86
N LYS A 122 5.73 -2.89 16.48
CA LYS A 122 6.19 -2.28 15.20
C LYS A 122 7.62 -2.70 14.83
N LYS A 123 8.53 -2.74 15.82
CA LYS A 123 9.92 -3.16 15.65
C LYS A 123 10.04 -4.62 15.22
N GLU A 124 9.33 -5.52 15.89
CA GLU A 124 9.36 -6.95 15.59
C GLU A 124 8.82 -7.21 14.17
N ARG A 125 7.77 -6.50 13.75
CA ARG A 125 7.23 -6.59 12.38
C ARG A 125 8.26 -6.17 11.32
N ILE A 126 8.95 -5.06 11.54
CA ILE A 126 10.01 -4.58 10.64
C ILE A 126 11.17 -5.59 10.58
N GLU A 127 11.61 -6.11 11.73
CA GLU A 127 12.74 -7.03 11.82
C GLU A 127 12.43 -8.41 11.21
N THR A 128 11.20 -8.91 11.38
CA THR A 128 10.79 -10.23 10.89
C THR A 128 10.33 -10.22 9.44
N THR A 129 9.73 -9.12 8.96
CA THR A 129 9.15 -9.03 7.61
C THR A 129 10.06 -8.28 6.64
N LEU A 130 10.48 -7.05 6.97
CA LEU A 130 11.22 -6.19 6.03
C LEU A 130 12.72 -6.48 6.01
N GLN A 131 13.34 -6.69 7.17
CA GLN A 131 14.80 -6.87 7.23
C GLN A 131 15.31 -8.03 6.36
N PRO A 132 14.65 -9.20 6.28
CA PRO A 132 15.06 -10.28 5.38
C PRO A 132 15.00 -9.89 3.90
N LEU A 133 13.97 -9.13 3.50
CA LEU A 133 13.78 -8.65 2.12
C LEU A 133 14.80 -7.59 1.73
N VAL A 134 15.18 -6.75 2.68
CA VAL A 134 16.30 -5.81 2.53
C VAL A 134 17.61 -6.58 2.34
N LYS A 135 17.90 -7.55 3.21
CA LYS A 135 19.10 -8.39 3.15
C LYS A 135 19.19 -9.20 1.84
N SER A 136 18.06 -9.65 1.30
CA SER A 136 17.99 -10.39 0.04
C SER A 136 17.94 -9.53 -1.22
N HIS A 137 18.04 -8.19 -1.08
CA HIS A 137 17.99 -7.25 -2.20
C HIS A 137 16.68 -7.29 -3.00
N ALA A 138 15.57 -7.60 -2.33
CA ALA A 138 14.26 -7.73 -2.96
C ALA A 138 13.51 -6.41 -3.11
N ILE A 139 13.89 -5.35 -2.38
CA ILE A 139 13.18 -4.05 -2.38
C ILE A 139 13.89 -3.02 -3.26
N TYR A 140 13.11 -2.33 -4.11
CA TYR A 140 13.56 -1.32 -5.06
C TYR A 140 12.80 -0.01 -4.86
N LEU A 141 13.52 1.11 -4.81
CA LEU A 141 12.96 2.45 -4.68
C LEU A 141 13.15 3.25 -5.97
N LYS A 142 12.31 4.26 -6.19
CA LYS A 142 12.56 5.27 -7.23
C LYS A 142 13.74 6.15 -6.83
N SER A 143 14.56 6.58 -7.79
CA SER A 143 15.68 7.53 -7.56
C SER A 143 15.30 8.79 -6.78
N THR A 144 14.04 9.22 -6.89
CA THR A 144 13.49 10.39 -6.19
C THR A 144 13.20 10.15 -4.71
N MET A 145 13.19 8.90 -4.23
CA MET A 145 12.85 8.51 -2.84
C MET A 145 14.08 8.50 -1.92
N ALA A 146 14.84 9.60 -1.93
CA ALA A 146 16.06 9.72 -1.15
C ALA A 146 15.81 9.76 0.36
N LYS A 147 14.69 10.34 0.81
CA LYS A 147 14.33 10.44 2.23
C LYS A 147 13.90 9.09 2.80
N GLU A 148 13.10 8.35 2.05
CA GLU A 148 12.65 6.99 2.37
C GLU A 148 13.84 6.03 2.46
N LYS A 149 14.81 6.19 1.56
CA LYS A 149 16.07 5.44 1.61
C LYS A 149 16.81 5.64 2.94
N GLN A 150 16.81 6.84 3.51
CA GLN A 150 17.50 7.11 4.77
C GLN A 150 16.84 6.41 5.97
N GLN A 151 15.53 6.15 5.92
CA GLN A 151 14.83 5.47 7.01
C GLN A 151 15.29 4.01 7.19
N PHE A 152 15.72 3.33 6.12
CA PHE A 152 16.30 1.98 6.24
C PHE A 152 17.58 1.94 7.10
N SER A 153 18.35 3.04 7.12
CA SER A 153 19.55 3.17 7.97
C SER A 153 19.21 3.52 9.42
N ASN A 154 18.13 4.26 9.64
CA ASN A 154 17.81 4.93 10.91
C ASN A 154 16.39 4.62 11.42
N TYR A 155 15.93 3.39 11.22
CA TYR A 155 14.56 2.96 11.51
C TYR A 155 14.15 3.02 12.98
N MET A 156 15.09 3.24 13.91
CA MET A 156 14.78 3.42 15.33
C MET A 156 14.33 4.85 15.68
N ILE A 157 14.42 5.81 14.74
CA ILE A 157 14.11 7.23 14.96
C ILE A 157 12.90 7.67 14.14
N HIS A 158 12.83 7.27 12.86
CA HIS A 158 11.71 7.54 11.97
C HIS A 158 11.35 6.26 11.22
N ASP A 159 10.13 5.78 11.39
CA ASP A 159 9.73 4.47 10.89
C ASP A 159 8.36 4.45 10.20
N ASP A 160 7.70 5.59 10.01
CA ASP A 160 6.39 5.66 9.37
C ASP A 160 6.41 5.14 7.92
N PHE A 161 7.49 5.41 7.18
CA PHE A 161 7.68 4.82 5.85
C PHE A 161 7.83 3.30 5.93
N LEU A 162 8.63 2.82 6.88
CA LEU A 162 8.91 1.39 7.01
C LEU A 162 7.69 0.63 7.53
N ASP A 163 6.84 1.27 8.33
CA ASP A 163 5.66 0.64 8.87
C ASP A 163 4.59 0.46 7.81
N TRP A 164 4.24 1.49 7.03
CA TRP A 164 3.31 1.28 5.91
C TRP A 164 3.90 0.30 4.89
N LEU A 165 5.21 0.37 4.60
CA LEU A 165 5.85 -0.57 3.69
C LEU A 165 5.72 -2.01 4.20
N GLN A 166 5.95 -2.25 5.48
CA GLN A 166 5.82 -3.55 6.10
C GLN A 166 4.39 -4.09 5.99
N LYS A 167 3.39 -3.23 6.27
CA LYS A 167 1.97 -3.54 6.13
C LYS A 167 1.62 -3.97 4.71
N ALA A 168 2.09 -3.20 3.71
CA ALA A 168 1.88 -3.51 2.29
C ALA A 168 2.53 -4.84 1.88
N VAL A 169 3.72 -5.14 2.41
CA VAL A 169 4.43 -6.40 2.15
C VAL A 169 3.71 -7.58 2.79
N SER A 170 3.20 -7.45 4.01
CA SER A 170 2.47 -8.54 4.68
C SER A 170 1.22 -8.96 3.93
N ILE A 171 0.50 -8.03 3.29
CA ILE A 171 -0.66 -8.39 2.46
C ILE A 171 -0.27 -8.89 1.07
N SER A 172 0.95 -8.59 0.59
CA SER A 172 1.43 -9.09 -0.71
C SER A 172 1.96 -10.53 -0.63
N TYR A 173 2.44 -10.95 0.54
CA TYR A 173 2.82 -12.32 0.85
C TYR A 173 1.93 -12.80 2.00
N PRO A 174 0.70 -13.28 1.73
CA PRO A 174 -0.09 -13.86 2.80
C PRO A 174 0.78 -14.90 3.52
N PRO A 175 0.82 -14.90 4.87
CA PRO A 175 1.66 -15.82 5.62
C PRO A 175 1.45 -17.22 5.08
N SER A 176 2.54 -17.84 4.65
CA SER A 176 2.49 -19.14 4.01
C SER A 176 1.76 -20.13 4.93
N LYS A 177 0.69 -20.73 4.37
CA LYS A 177 -0.14 -21.85 4.86
C LYS A 177 -1.51 -21.42 5.42
N GLU A 178 -2.55 -21.91 4.74
CA GLU A 178 -3.95 -22.04 5.21
C GLU A 178 -4.80 -20.75 5.36
N VAL A 179 -5.17 -20.07 4.27
CA VAL A 179 -6.54 -19.50 4.08
C VAL A 179 -6.75 -19.20 2.59
N PHE A 180 -7.06 -20.22 1.80
CA PHE A 180 -7.94 -20.12 0.62
C PHE A 180 -8.44 -21.55 0.38
N GLN A 181 -9.17 -22.08 1.37
CA GLN A 181 -10.17 -23.10 1.07
C GLN A 181 -11.40 -22.34 0.56
N ASP A 182 -11.97 -22.90 -0.50
CA ASP A 182 -13.12 -22.42 -1.24
C ASP A 182 -14.19 -21.77 -0.37
N GLU A 183 -14.70 -20.61 -0.81
CA GLU A 183 -16.14 -20.40 -1.04
C GLU A 183 -16.37 -19.06 -1.75
N GLY A 184 -16.98 -19.10 -2.95
CA GLY A 184 -17.67 -17.94 -3.52
C GLY A 184 -16.95 -17.16 -4.64
N VAL A 185 -16.32 -17.84 -5.61
CA VAL A 185 -15.91 -17.20 -6.87
C VAL A 185 -17.17 -16.79 -7.66
N PHE A 186 -17.58 -15.52 -7.52
CA PHE A 186 -18.41 -14.88 -8.55
C PHE A 186 -17.56 -14.73 -9.80
N ARG A 187 -17.71 -15.70 -10.72
CA ARG A 187 -17.38 -15.51 -12.14
C ARG A 187 -18.27 -14.38 -12.66
N VAL A 188 -17.68 -13.23 -12.94
CA VAL A 188 -18.25 -12.30 -13.92
C VAL A 188 -17.30 -12.25 -15.10
N MET A 189 -17.85 -12.71 -16.22
CA MET A 189 -17.19 -12.83 -17.51
C MET A 189 -16.81 -11.48 -18.10
N ASP A 190 -15.71 -11.51 -18.86
CA ASP A 190 -15.23 -10.58 -19.89
C ASP A 190 -15.93 -9.23 -20.07
N ARG A 191 -15.15 -8.16 -19.86
CA ARG A 191 -15.10 -7.06 -20.83
C ARG A 191 -13.65 -6.72 -21.15
N LYS A 192 -13.30 -6.86 -22.43
CA LYS A 192 -12.11 -6.26 -23.05
C LYS A 192 -12.13 -4.75 -22.79
N VAL A 193 -11.29 -4.29 -21.87
CA VAL A 193 -10.83 -2.91 -21.84
C VAL A 193 -9.35 -2.97 -22.17
N SER A 194 -9.02 -2.80 -23.45
CA SER A 194 -7.63 -2.56 -23.85
C SER A 194 -7.26 -1.15 -23.39
N ASN A 195 -6.56 -1.06 -22.28
CA ASN A 195 -5.77 0.11 -21.91
C ASN A 195 -4.50 -0.44 -21.29
N LYS A 196 -3.35 -0.22 -21.94
CA LYS A 196 -2.02 -0.52 -21.37
C LYS A 196 -2.00 0.05 -19.96
N SER A 197 -1.98 -0.81 -18.96
CA SER A 197 -2.06 -0.37 -17.58
C SER A 197 -0.73 0.27 -17.18
N ILE A 198 -0.77 1.28 -16.31
CA ILE A 198 0.42 1.90 -15.71
C ILE A 198 1.38 0.84 -15.12
N ASN A 199 0.84 -0.32 -14.71
CA ASN A 199 1.59 -1.46 -14.19
C ASN A 199 2.55 -2.09 -15.20
N GLU A 200 2.40 -1.80 -16.51
CA GLU A 200 3.27 -2.29 -17.57
C GLU A 200 4.50 -1.39 -17.85
N GLN A 201 4.55 -0.16 -17.31
CA GLN A 201 5.54 0.84 -17.74
C GLN A 201 6.55 1.30 -16.68
N LEU A 202 6.51 0.77 -15.45
CA LEU A 202 7.26 1.31 -14.30
C LEU A 202 8.41 0.40 -13.84
N VAL A 203 9.53 0.35 -14.57
CA VAL A 203 10.75 -0.31 -14.06
C VAL A 203 12.05 0.43 -14.37
N GLU A 204 12.10 1.29 -15.40
CA GLU A 204 13.37 1.89 -15.89
C GLU A 204 14.02 2.91 -14.93
N SER A 205 13.33 3.38 -13.88
CA SER A 205 13.85 4.38 -12.92
C SER A 205 14.08 3.83 -11.50
N TYR A 206 14.10 2.51 -11.34
CA TYR A 206 14.20 1.85 -10.04
C TYR A 206 15.63 1.42 -9.75
N PHE A 207 16.06 1.65 -8.51
CA PHE A 207 17.36 1.22 -8.04
C PHE A 207 17.22 0.49 -6.70
N ASN A 208 18.18 -0.38 -6.43
CA ASN A 208 18.28 -1.00 -5.12
C ASN A 208 18.89 0.01 -4.13
N PRO A 209 18.20 0.36 -3.03
CA PRO A 209 18.63 1.42 -2.12
C PRO A 209 19.99 1.14 -1.46
N TRP A 210 20.40 -0.12 -1.35
CA TRP A 210 21.61 -0.53 -0.63
C TRP A 210 22.82 -0.71 -1.54
N THR A 211 22.65 -1.31 -2.72
CA THR A 211 23.76 -1.50 -3.66
C THR A 211 23.95 -0.30 -4.59
N GLY A 212 22.95 0.59 -4.69
CA GLY A 212 22.97 1.71 -5.64
C GLY A 212 22.89 1.28 -7.10
N LYS A 213 22.73 -0.02 -7.39
CA LYS A 213 22.66 -0.54 -8.76
C LYS A 213 21.27 -0.32 -9.36
N MET A 214 21.24 0.14 -10.61
CA MET A 214 20.03 0.21 -11.43
C MET A 214 19.66 -1.18 -11.95
N ASN A 215 18.36 -1.42 -12.16
CA ASN A 215 17.85 -2.57 -12.91
C ASN A 215 17.71 -2.25 -14.39
#